data_AF-V8QMK3-F1
#
_entry.id   AF-V8QMK3-F1
#
_cell.length_a   1.000
_cell.length_b   1.000
_cell.length_c   1.000
_cell.angle_alpha   90.00
_cell.angle_beta   90.00
_cell.angle_gamma   90.00
#
_symmetry.space_group_name_H-M   'P 1'
#
loop_
_entity.id
_entity.type
_entity.pdbx_description
1 polymer ?
#
loop_
_entity_poly.entity_id
_entity_poly.type
_entity_poly.pdbx_seq_one_letter_code
_entity_poly.pdbx_strand_id
1 'polypeptide(L)'
;MKFKLTHTARSVACAATFGIAGLAHANTATTDSDAAQKSSQPNSATLIAKGTSGAMTPFLVDAEGRTLYTLATDEKKAACDDACMKHWDPVVSESRPLGKDILPGLLKAEKNDKGVSQVSYGGLPLYRFDGDKKPGDMNGQGFADVGVMVSVLGTAEHPQEAGEKVEATPELMAAGAKVFASTCAACHGAEGQGAFGTKLEGFDRLANGPALLSTIIHGLNSMPALGGQFNDEQVAAVATYVRNSWGNKFGGVSVEQAKAAR
;
A
#
# COMPACT_ATOMS: atom_id res chain seq x y z
N MET A 1 -19.47 -3.82 57.89
CA MET A 1 -18.54 -2.94 58.62
C MET A 1 -18.55 -1.57 57.93
N LYS A 2 -18.93 -0.53 58.68
CA LYS A 2 -18.98 0.87 58.24
C LYS A 2 -17.71 1.57 58.73
N PHE A 3 -17.05 2.38 57.91
CA PHE A 3 -16.21 3.48 58.40
C PHE A 3 -16.53 4.75 57.60
N LYS A 4 -17.16 5.70 58.31
CA LYS A 4 -17.23 7.14 58.01
C LYS A 4 -15.97 7.81 58.56
N LEU A 5 -15.59 8.96 57.99
CA LEU A 5 -15.20 10.25 58.62
C LEU A 5 -14.49 11.09 57.52
N THR A 6 -15.06 12.14 56.91
CA THR A 6 -15.34 13.54 57.32
C THR A 6 -14.14 14.49 57.49
N HIS A 7 -14.37 15.72 56.99
CA HIS A 7 -13.73 17.03 57.25
C HIS A 7 -12.48 17.39 56.42
N THR A 8 -12.28 18.61 55.89
CA THR A 8 -12.99 19.90 56.00
C THR A 8 -12.48 20.84 54.90
N ALA A 9 -13.34 21.74 54.41
CA ALA A 9 -13.00 22.85 53.52
C ALA A 9 -12.24 23.98 54.25
N ARG A 10 -11.47 24.78 53.48
CA ARG A 10 -11.17 26.18 53.81
C ARG A 10 -10.88 26.98 52.53
N SER A 11 -11.79 27.90 52.22
CA SER A 11 -11.58 29.07 51.35
C SER A 11 -11.30 30.31 52.22
N VAL A 12 -11.09 31.49 51.59
CA VAL A 12 -10.92 32.88 52.12
C VAL A 12 -9.44 33.36 52.05
N ALA A 13 -9.05 34.54 51.55
CA ALA A 13 -9.64 35.64 50.76
C ALA A 13 -8.57 36.72 50.43
N CYS A 14 -8.99 37.76 49.68
CA CYS A 14 -8.49 39.16 49.60
C CYS A 14 -7.12 39.45 48.95
N ALA A 15 -7.01 40.08 47.78
CA ALA A 15 -7.37 41.45 47.35
C ALA A 15 -6.42 42.55 47.87
N ALA A 16 -5.68 43.22 46.96
CA ALA A 16 -5.44 44.67 46.95
C ALA A 16 -4.72 45.12 45.67
N THR A 17 -5.26 46.21 45.11
CA THR A 17 -4.90 47.00 43.93
C THR A 17 -3.70 47.93 44.13
N PHE A 18 -2.98 48.29 43.06
CA PHE A 18 -2.49 49.65 42.83
C PHE A 18 -2.35 49.92 41.33
N GLY A 19 -3.10 50.91 40.84
CA GLY A 19 -2.92 51.49 39.51
C GLY A 19 -2.04 52.75 39.57
N ILE A 20 -1.36 53.04 38.47
CA ILE A 20 -0.80 54.36 38.17
C ILE A 20 -0.98 54.61 36.66
N ALA A 21 -1.52 55.78 36.32
CA ALA A 21 -1.81 56.26 34.98
C ALA A 21 -0.87 57.42 34.59
N GLY A 22 -0.61 57.58 33.28
CA GLY A 22 -0.02 58.76 32.62
C GLY A 22 1.51 58.66 32.40
N LEU A 23 2.11 59.10 31.29
CA LEU A 23 1.73 59.99 30.20
C LEU A 23 2.41 59.58 28.87
N ALA A 24 1.82 60.08 27.78
CA ALA A 24 2.11 59.84 26.38
C ALA A 24 3.49 60.30 25.87
N HIS A 25 3.99 59.63 24.83
CA HIS A 25 4.73 60.23 23.71
C HIS A 25 4.23 59.60 22.41
N ALA A 26 3.69 60.45 21.53
CA ALA A 26 3.26 60.08 20.18
C ALA A 26 4.48 59.87 19.27
N ASN A 27 4.42 58.86 18.41
CA ASN A 27 5.02 58.93 17.08
C ASN A 27 4.11 58.18 16.10
N THR A 28 3.69 58.92 15.09
CA THR A 28 2.85 58.51 13.97
C THR A 28 3.63 57.66 12.98
N ALA A 29 3.10 56.50 12.61
CA ALA A 29 3.30 55.92 11.29
C ALA A 29 2.06 55.08 10.93
N THR A 30 1.22 55.66 10.09
CA THR A 30 0.11 54.99 9.42
C THR A 30 0.68 54.15 8.29
N THR A 31 0.41 52.84 8.31
CA THR A 31 0.20 52.03 7.11
C THR A 31 -0.83 50.97 7.46
N ASP A 32 -2.02 51.11 6.87
CA ASP A 32 -2.95 50.00 6.64
C ASP A 32 -2.19 48.84 6.01
N SER A 33 -2.38 47.63 6.54
CA SER A 33 -2.86 46.48 5.76
C SER A 33 -2.88 45.21 6.60
N ASP A 34 -3.96 44.48 6.38
CA ASP A 34 -4.08 43.03 6.48
C ASP A 34 -4.09 42.39 7.86
N ALA A 35 -5.34 42.14 8.29
CA ALA A 35 -5.82 40.77 8.49
C ALA A 35 -4.69 39.73 8.42
N ALA A 36 -4.25 39.25 9.58
CA ALA A 36 -3.50 38.02 9.69
C ALA A 36 -4.41 36.87 9.25
N GLN A 37 -4.53 36.72 7.93
CA GLN A 37 -4.96 35.51 7.29
C GLN A 37 -4.07 34.39 7.82
N LYS A 38 -4.74 33.44 8.46
CA LYS A 38 -4.25 32.08 8.64
C LYS A 38 -3.94 31.55 7.23
N SER A 39 -2.70 31.72 6.78
CA SER A 39 -2.25 31.27 5.46
C SER A 39 -2.17 29.75 5.47
N SER A 40 -3.17 29.14 4.86
CA SER A 40 -3.12 27.78 4.33
C SER A 40 -1.89 27.67 3.43
N GLN A 41 -0.93 26.83 3.81
CA GLN A 41 0.18 26.47 2.93
C GLN A 41 -0.37 25.81 1.65
N PRO A 42 -0.02 26.31 0.45
CA PRO A 42 -0.32 25.60 -0.79
C PRO A 42 0.76 24.54 -1.03
N ASN A 43 0.32 23.32 -1.38
CA ASN A 43 1.10 22.18 -1.89
C ASN A 43 1.79 21.27 -0.86
N SER A 44 1.02 20.68 0.05
CA SER A 44 1.50 19.57 0.90
C SER A 44 1.80 18.33 0.05
N ALA A 45 3.06 17.87 0.08
CA ALA A 45 3.45 16.60 -0.51
C ALA A 45 2.87 15.45 0.32
N THR A 46 2.29 14.46 -0.33
CA THR A 46 1.87 13.23 0.36
C THR A 46 3.09 12.41 0.75
N LEU A 47 3.15 12.01 2.03
CA LEU A 47 4.20 11.18 2.58
C LEU A 47 3.77 9.72 2.51
N ILE A 48 4.64 8.89 1.95
CA ILE A 48 4.48 7.44 1.87
C ILE A 48 5.70 6.80 2.51
N ALA A 49 5.48 5.74 3.28
CA ALA A 49 6.52 5.02 3.97
C ALA A 49 6.34 3.50 3.79
N LYS A 50 7.34 2.76 4.24
CA LYS A 50 7.27 1.32 4.43
C LYS A 50 6.58 0.99 5.77
N GLY A 51 5.47 0.27 5.71
CA GLY A 51 4.84 -0.41 6.84
C GLY A 51 5.28 -1.87 6.95
N THR A 52 5.16 -2.44 8.16
CA THR A 52 5.45 -3.85 8.45
C THR A 52 4.36 -4.42 9.36
N SER A 53 4.06 -5.71 9.23
CA SER A 53 3.11 -6.42 10.09
C SER A 53 3.57 -7.85 10.30
N GLY A 54 4.23 -8.11 11.43
CA GLY A 54 4.73 -9.44 11.77
C GLY A 54 5.65 -10.03 10.70
N ALA A 55 5.31 -11.22 10.21
CA ALA A 55 6.07 -11.93 9.18
C ALA A 55 5.76 -11.47 7.74
N MET A 56 4.79 -10.57 7.52
CA MET A 56 4.42 -10.17 6.15
C MET A 56 5.49 -9.33 5.46
N THR A 57 5.59 -9.46 4.14
CA THR A 57 6.35 -8.56 3.27
C THR A 57 6.02 -7.10 3.58
N PRO A 58 7.02 -6.21 3.67
CA PRO A 58 6.75 -4.80 3.88
C PRO A 58 5.85 -4.23 2.78
N PHE A 59 4.94 -3.34 3.16
CA PHE A 59 3.93 -2.74 2.29
C PHE A 59 3.93 -1.23 2.41
N LEU A 60 3.32 -0.53 1.46
CA LEU A 60 3.23 0.93 1.54
C LEU A 60 2.15 1.36 2.53
N VAL A 61 2.50 2.34 3.34
CA VAL A 61 1.58 3.08 4.20
C VAL A 61 1.73 4.57 3.94
N ASP A 62 0.72 5.34 4.27
CA ASP A 62 0.80 6.79 4.30
C ASP A 62 1.36 7.34 5.63
N ALA A 63 1.29 8.67 5.80
CA ALA A 63 1.65 9.38 7.03
C ALA A 63 0.87 8.90 8.27
N GLU A 64 -0.38 8.45 8.12
CA GLU A 64 -1.17 7.92 9.22
C GLU A 64 -0.93 6.43 9.50
N GLY A 65 -0.15 5.72 8.68
CA GLY A 65 0.10 4.28 8.85
C GLY A 65 -1.02 3.37 8.32
N ARG A 66 -1.95 3.89 7.53
CA ARG A 66 -2.97 3.13 6.79
C ARG A 66 -2.35 2.47 5.57
N THR A 67 -2.73 1.22 5.33
CA THR A 67 -2.25 0.41 4.21
C THR A 67 -2.67 1.02 2.87
N LEU A 68 -1.75 1.02 1.90
CA LEU A 68 -2.02 1.49 0.53
C LEU A 68 -2.11 0.31 -0.44
N TYR A 69 -3.04 0.46 -1.37
CA TYR A 69 -3.44 -0.58 -2.31
C TYR A 69 -3.31 -0.10 -3.75
N THR A 70 -3.12 -1.05 -4.65
CA THR A 70 -3.42 -0.91 -6.07
C THR A 70 -4.65 -1.74 -6.38
N LEU A 71 -5.48 -1.27 -7.29
CA LEU A 71 -6.64 -2.02 -7.75
C LEU A 71 -6.27 -2.83 -8.96
N ALA A 72 -6.66 -4.10 -8.96
CA ALA A 72 -6.32 -4.99 -10.04
C ALA A 72 -7.02 -4.63 -11.36
N THR A 73 -8.01 -3.73 -11.35
CA THR A 73 -8.64 -3.15 -12.54
C THR A 73 -7.78 -2.11 -13.26
N ASP A 74 -6.72 -1.59 -12.64
CA ASP A 74 -6.00 -0.40 -13.10
C ASP A 74 -4.83 -0.67 -14.07
N GLU A 75 -4.92 -1.76 -14.85
CA GLU A 75 -3.77 -2.32 -15.58
C GLU A 75 -3.07 -1.34 -16.55
N LYS A 76 -3.74 -0.26 -17.02
CA LYS A 76 -3.11 0.81 -17.84
C LYS A 76 -3.61 2.24 -17.58
N LYS A 77 -4.60 2.45 -16.71
CA LYS A 77 -5.21 3.74 -16.29
C LYS A 77 -6.09 3.48 -15.07
N ALA A 78 -6.31 4.48 -14.22
CA ALA A 78 -7.24 4.39 -13.08
C ALA A 78 -8.65 4.05 -13.59
N ALA A 79 -9.01 2.78 -13.51
CA ALA A 79 -10.27 2.21 -13.98
C ALA A 79 -11.30 2.09 -12.84
N CYS A 80 -10.97 2.62 -11.67
CA CYS A 80 -11.89 2.68 -10.54
C CYS A 80 -13.05 3.65 -10.85
N ASP A 81 -14.21 3.06 -11.17
CA ASP A 81 -15.45 3.76 -11.44
C ASP A 81 -16.10 4.30 -10.16
N ASP A 82 -17.29 4.89 -10.28
CA ASP A 82 -17.97 5.51 -9.14
C ASP A 82 -18.48 4.50 -8.10
N ALA A 83 -18.57 3.21 -8.43
CA ALA A 83 -18.88 2.17 -7.45
C ALA A 83 -17.64 1.81 -6.63
N CYS A 84 -16.51 1.64 -7.32
CA CYS A 84 -15.21 1.42 -6.71
C CYS A 84 -14.79 2.59 -5.79
N MET A 85 -15.03 3.84 -6.22
CA MET A 85 -14.72 5.05 -5.42
C MET A 85 -15.48 5.16 -4.09
N LYS A 86 -16.52 4.35 -3.87
CA LYS A 86 -17.19 4.29 -2.56
C LYS A 86 -16.34 3.61 -1.49
N HIS A 87 -15.43 2.74 -1.92
CA HIS A 87 -14.57 1.94 -1.05
C HIS A 87 -13.10 2.33 -1.17
N TRP A 88 -12.71 2.87 -2.32
CA TRP A 88 -11.32 3.13 -2.66
C TRP A 88 -11.08 4.62 -2.81
N ASP A 89 -10.48 5.21 -1.78
CA ASP A 89 -10.14 6.64 -1.76
C ASP A 89 -8.76 6.85 -2.43
N PRO A 90 -8.68 7.59 -3.56
CA PRO A 90 -7.42 7.87 -4.23
C PRO A 90 -6.41 8.57 -3.32
N VAL A 91 -5.18 8.07 -3.29
CA VAL A 91 -4.08 8.79 -2.64
C VAL A 91 -3.68 9.95 -3.55
N VAL A 92 -3.96 11.19 -3.14
CA VAL A 92 -3.65 12.39 -3.94
C VAL A 92 -2.41 13.11 -3.45
N SER A 93 -1.75 13.89 -4.30
CA SER A 93 -0.65 14.78 -3.89
C SER A 93 -0.55 15.99 -4.82
N GLU A 94 -0.54 17.19 -4.25
CA GLU A 94 -0.46 18.47 -4.98
C GLU A 94 0.97 18.83 -5.39
N SER A 95 1.96 18.21 -4.76
CA SER A 95 3.37 18.30 -5.13
C SER A 95 3.97 16.90 -5.27
N ARG A 96 5.25 16.83 -5.62
CA ARG A 96 5.95 15.54 -5.76
C ARG A 96 5.84 14.75 -4.45
N PRO A 97 5.26 13.53 -4.46
CA PRO A 97 5.13 12.71 -3.27
C PRO A 97 6.50 12.32 -2.73
N LEU A 98 6.62 12.23 -1.41
CA LEU A 98 7.86 11.90 -0.72
C LEU A 98 7.77 10.49 -0.15
N GLY A 99 8.76 9.66 -0.48
CA GLY A 99 8.88 8.30 0.01
C GLY A 99 9.96 8.19 1.09
N LYS A 100 9.62 7.66 2.26
CA LYS A 100 10.62 7.20 3.24
C LYS A 100 10.91 5.73 3.00
N ASP A 101 12.19 5.36 2.90
CA ASP A 101 12.65 3.98 2.69
C ASP A 101 12.06 3.33 1.44
N ILE A 102 11.83 4.15 0.40
CA ILE A 102 11.29 3.79 -0.91
C ILE A 102 12.29 4.27 -1.97
N LEU A 103 12.53 3.45 -2.99
CA LEU A 103 13.47 3.82 -4.07
C LEU A 103 13.03 5.10 -4.80
N PRO A 104 13.96 6.01 -5.11
CA PRO A 104 13.66 7.21 -5.87
C PRO A 104 12.99 6.91 -7.21
N GLY A 105 12.02 7.73 -7.60
CA GLY A 105 11.35 7.63 -8.91
C GLY A 105 10.22 6.60 -9.00
N LEU A 106 10.03 5.76 -7.97
CA LEU A 106 8.88 4.86 -7.91
C LEU A 106 7.57 5.59 -7.59
N LEU A 107 7.65 6.70 -6.85
CA LEU A 107 6.50 7.54 -6.57
C LEU A 107 6.39 8.67 -7.58
N LYS A 108 5.20 8.80 -8.17
CA LYS A 108 4.83 9.92 -9.05
C LYS A 108 3.46 10.43 -8.66
N ALA A 109 3.18 11.69 -8.95
CA ALA A 109 1.83 12.24 -8.89
C ALA A 109 1.50 12.76 -10.29
N GLU A 110 0.45 12.21 -10.89
CA GLU A 110 0.01 12.54 -12.24
C GLU A 110 -1.51 12.69 -12.25
N LYS A 111 -2.05 13.53 -13.14
CA LYS A 111 -3.50 13.68 -13.25
C LYS A 111 -4.10 12.40 -13.83
N ASN A 112 -5.02 11.79 -13.09
CA ASN A 112 -5.83 10.69 -13.58
C ASN A 112 -6.92 11.20 -14.56
N ASP A 113 -7.70 10.29 -15.12
CA ASP A 113 -8.75 10.62 -16.11
C ASP A 113 -9.87 11.50 -15.55
N LYS A 114 -10.00 11.57 -14.21
CA LYS A 114 -10.93 12.48 -13.51
C LYS A 114 -10.27 13.84 -13.18
N GLY A 115 -9.04 14.09 -13.64
CA GLY A 115 -8.30 15.33 -13.43
C GLY A 115 -7.64 15.48 -12.06
N VAL A 116 -7.70 14.45 -11.22
CA VAL A 116 -7.16 14.42 -9.86
C VAL A 116 -5.69 14.03 -9.90
N SER A 117 -4.82 14.76 -9.20
CA SER A 117 -3.38 14.45 -9.09
C SER A 117 -3.17 13.25 -8.15
N GLN A 118 -3.26 12.05 -8.70
CA GLN A 118 -3.18 10.80 -7.94
C GLN A 118 -1.74 10.30 -7.88
N VAL A 119 -1.35 9.82 -6.70
CA VAL A 119 -0.07 9.18 -6.47
C VAL A 119 -0.09 7.78 -7.05
N SER A 120 0.96 7.43 -7.77
CA SER A 120 1.24 6.08 -8.23
C SER A 120 2.53 5.54 -7.66
N TYR A 121 2.61 4.22 -7.56
CA TYR A 121 3.82 3.49 -7.23
C TYR A 121 4.18 2.52 -8.36
N GLY A 122 5.36 2.69 -8.95
CA GLY A 122 5.78 1.88 -10.11
C GLY A 122 4.83 2.01 -11.31
N GLY A 123 4.09 3.13 -11.40
CA GLY A 123 3.09 3.38 -12.44
C GLY A 123 1.67 2.91 -12.12
N LEU A 124 1.44 2.25 -10.98
CA LEU A 124 0.09 1.82 -10.56
C LEU A 124 -0.53 2.84 -9.59
N PRO A 125 -1.79 3.28 -9.79
CA PRO A 125 -2.45 4.22 -8.89
C PRO A 125 -2.62 3.67 -7.47
N LEU A 126 -2.38 4.51 -6.47
CA LEU A 126 -2.53 4.16 -5.07
C LEU A 126 -3.90 4.58 -4.52
N TYR A 127 -4.45 3.73 -3.66
CA TYR A 127 -5.72 3.93 -2.95
C TYR A 127 -5.59 3.57 -1.48
N ARG A 128 -6.50 4.14 -0.70
CA ARG A 128 -6.82 3.72 0.67
C ARG A 128 -8.15 2.98 0.64
N PHE A 129 -8.27 1.96 1.48
CA PHE A 129 -9.54 1.26 1.64
C PHE A 129 -10.37 1.92 2.75
N ASP A 130 -11.64 2.20 2.48
CA ASP A 130 -12.55 2.83 3.45
C ASP A 130 -12.80 1.94 4.68
N GLY A 131 -12.71 0.62 4.52
CA GLY A 131 -12.81 -0.35 5.60
C GLY A 131 -11.58 -0.43 6.53
N ASP A 132 -10.47 0.22 6.19
CA ASP A 132 -9.31 0.34 7.09
C ASP A 132 -9.51 1.53 8.02
N LYS A 133 -9.79 1.25 9.29
CA LYS A 133 -10.18 2.26 10.29
C LYS A 133 -9.03 2.70 11.18
N LYS A 134 -7.97 1.89 11.28
CA LYS A 134 -6.78 2.17 12.09
C LYS A 134 -5.49 1.77 11.37
N PRO A 135 -4.34 2.30 11.81
CA PRO A 135 -3.05 1.94 11.25
C PRO A 135 -2.80 0.43 11.33
N GLY A 136 -2.28 -0.16 10.27
CA GLY A 136 -2.06 -1.60 10.15
C GLY A 136 -3.29 -2.45 9.83
N ASP A 137 -4.50 -1.87 9.71
CA ASP A 137 -5.61 -2.58 9.08
C ASP A 137 -5.26 -2.90 7.61
N MET A 138 -5.69 -4.07 7.15
CA MET A 138 -5.36 -4.61 5.83
C MET A 138 -6.60 -5.13 5.08
N ASN A 139 -7.79 -4.67 5.46
CA ASN A 139 -9.07 -5.26 5.07
C ASN A 139 -9.39 -5.07 3.57
N GLY A 140 -8.68 -4.16 2.89
CA GLY A 140 -8.81 -3.98 1.44
C GLY A 140 -8.20 -5.13 0.62
N GLN A 141 -7.32 -5.95 1.22
CA GLN A 141 -6.67 -7.04 0.50
C GLN A 141 -7.72 -8.07 0.04
N GLY A 142 -7.85 -8.26 -1.26
CA GLY A 142 -8.80 -9.21 -1.87
C GLY A 142 -10.27 -8.76 -1.84
N PHE A 143 -10.57 -7.54 -1.39
CA PHE A 143 -11.95 -7.04 -1.31
C PHE A 143 -12.53 -6.75 -2.70
N ALA A 144 -13.73 -7.30 -2.98
CA ALA A 144 -14.71 -7.10 -4.07
C ALA A 144 -14.21 -6.67 -5.48
N ASP A 145 -13.42 -5.61 -5.57
CA ASP A 145 -12.76 -5.09 -6.78
C ASP A 145 -11.30 -5.57 -6.92
N VAL A 146 -10.88 -6.47 -6.03
CA VAL A 146 -9.56 -7.10 -5.93
C VAL A 146 -8.47 -6.06 -5.61
N GLY A 147 -8.62 -5.38 -4.48
CA GLY A 147 -7.54 -4.59 -3.90
C GLY A 147 -6.33 -5.45 -3.57
N VAL A 148 -5.14 -5.02 -3.99
CA VAL A 148 -3.88 -5.69 -3.69
C VAL A 148 -2.97 -4.72 -2.95
N MET A 149 -2.55 -5.11 -1.76
CA MET A 149 -1.57 -4.38 -0.97
C MET A 149 -0.31 -4.17 -1.78
N VAL A 150 0.21 -2.95 -1.77
CA VAL A 150 1.42 -2.65 -2.50
C VAL A 150 2.61 -3.03 -1.66
N SER A 151 3.22 -4.18 -1.96
CA SER A 151 4.52 -4.55 -1.39
C SER A 151 5.55 -3.49 -1.75
N VAL A 152 6.36 -3.07 -0.78
CA VAL A 152 7.46 -2.14 -1.05
C VAL A 152 8.56 -2.89 -1.78
N LEU A 153 8.88 -2.45 -2.99
CA LEU A 153 10.12 -2.81 -3.67
C LEU A 153 11.29 -2.16 -2.88
N GLY A 154 11.88 -2.93 -1.95
CA GLY A 154 13.21 -2.73 -1.33
C GLY A 154 13.35 -1.78 -0.11
N THR A 155 14.46 -1.92 0.65
CA THR A 155 14.98 -1.04 1.74
C THR A 155 16.52 -0.95 1.66
N ALA A 156 17.16 0.03 2.34
CA ALA A 156 18.61 0.34 2.24
C ALA A 156 19.60 -0.81 2.55
N GLU A 157 19.20 -1.86 3.27
CA GLU A 157 20.09 -2.99 3.66
C GLU A 157 20.01 -4.18 2.70
N HIS A 158 19.03 -4.15 1.80
CA HIS A 158 18.93 -5.04 0.64
C HIS A 158 18.10 -4.28 -0.41
N PRO A 159 18.77 -3.53 -1.31
CA PRO A 159 18.11 -3.03 -2.50
C PRO A 159 17.50 -4.23 -3.21
N GLN A 160 16.17 -4.25 -3.36
CA GLN A 160 15.60 -5.00 -4.46
C GLN A 160 16.02 -4.22 -5.70
N GLU A 161 17.16 -4.62 -6.27
CA GLU A 161 17.59 -4.24 -7.61
C GLU A 161 16.36 -4.37 -8.51
N ALA A 162 16.07 -3.32 -9.27
CA ALA A 162 15.11 -3.39 -10.35
C ALA A 162 15.61 -4.43 -11.35
N GLY A 163 15.19 -5.68 -11.17
CA GLY A 163 15.43 -6.79 -12.07
C GLY A 163 16.89 -7.24 -12.10
N GLU A 164 17.22 -8.25 -11.31
CA GLU A 164 17.75 -9.41 -12.02
C GLU A 164 16.59 -9.93 -12.88
N LYS A 165 16.73 -9.84 -14.20
CA LYS A 165 15.81 -10.54 -15.09
C LYS A 165 16.01 -12.02 -14.82
N VAL A 166 15.17 -12.59 -13.96
CA VAL A 166 15.13 -14.03 -13.80
C VAL A 166 14.61 -14.58 -15.12
N GLU A 167 15.51 -15.21 -15.86
CA GLU A 167 15.13 -15.87 -17.10
C GLU A 167 14.29 -17.11 -16.79
N ALA A 168 13.26 -17.32 -17.59
CA ALA A 168 12.47 -18.53 -17.55
C ALA A 168 13.26 -19.68 -18.21
N THR A 169 14.34 -20.13 -17.56
CA THR A 169 15.19 -21.20 -18.09
C THR A 169 14.40 -22.51 -18.24
N PRO A 170 14.78 -23.40 -19.16
CA PRO A 170 14.10 -24.69 -19.34
C PRO A 170 14.01 -25.50 -18.04
N GLU A 171 15.06 -25.52 -17.22
CA GLU A 171 15.06 -26.22 -15.93
C GLU A 171 14.03 -25.61 -14.95
N LEU A 172 14.00 -24.27 -14.84
CA LEU A 172 13.07 -23.58 -13.96
C LEU A 172 11.62 -23.76 -14.41
N MET A 173 11.38 -23.68 -15.72
CA MET A 173 10.07 -23.96 -16.32
C MET A 173 9.63 -25.40 -16.08
N ALA A 174 10.53 -26.38 -16.19
CA ALA A 174 10.22 -27.79 -15.92
C ALA A 174 9.90 -28.03 -14.43
N ALA A 175 10.65 -27.40 -13.52
CA ALA A 175 10.37 -27.47 -12.09
C ALA A 175 9.02 -26.85 -11.75
N GLY A 176 8.71 -25.68 -12.31
CA GLY A 176 7.43 -25.00 -12.12
C GLY A 176 6.26 -25.78 -12.71
N ALA A 177 6.43 -26.37 -13.90
CA ALA A 177 5.42 -27.23 -14.53
C ALA A 177 5.08 -28.44 -13.64
N LYS A 178 6.08 -29.04 -12.99
CA LYS A 178 5.87 -30.16 -12.06
C LYS A 178 5.04 -29.75 -10.85
N VAL A 179 5.35 -28.61 -10.23
CA VAL A 179 4.56 -28.07 -9.11
C VAL A 179 3.14 -27.77 -9.58
N PHE A 180 3.00 -27.09 -10.72
CA PHE A 180 1.69 -26.74 -11.30
C PHE A 180 0.82 -27.98 -11.54
N ALA A 181 1.36 -29.00 -12.21
CA ALA A 181 0.65 -30.23 -12.49
C ALA A 181 0.21 -30.97 -11.22
N SER A 182 1.02 -30.92 -10.15
CA SER A 182 0.74 -31.65 -8.91
C SER A 182 -0.39 -31.07 -8.07
N THR A 183 -0.63 -29.75 -8.13
CA THR A 183 -1.51 -29.06 -7.18
C THR A 183 -2.39 -27.99 -7.83
N CYS A 184 -1.84 -27.18 -8.73
CA CYS A 184 -2.54 -26.02 -9.29
C CYS A 184 -3.51 -26.41 -10.42
N ALA A 185 -3.11 -27.36 -11.27
CA ALA A 185 -3.85 -27.77 -12.46
C ALA A 185 -5.26 -28.32 -12.15
N ALA A 186 -5.47 -28.88 -10.96
CA ALA A 186 -6.77 -29.38 -10.52
C ALA A 186 -7.85 -28.28 -10.51
N CYS A 187 -7.47 -27.04 -10.21
CA CYS A 187 -8.38 -25.90 -10.21
C CYS A 187 -8.22 -25.02 -11.45
N HIS A 188 -6.99 -24.75 -11.86
CA HIS A 188 -6.68 -23.80 -12.95
C HIS A 188 -6.66 -24.44 -14.34
N GLY A 189 -6.88 -25.75 -14.45
CA GLY A 189 -6.77 -26.52 -15.69
C GLY A 189 -5.32 -26.86 -16.05
N ALA A 190 -5.13 -27.95 -16.78
CA ALA A 190 -3.79 -28.41 -17.17
C ALA A 190 -3.03 -27.42 -18.08
N GLU A 191 -3.75 -26.63 -18.86
CA GLU A 191 -3.21 -25.60 -19.75
C GLU A 191 -3.56 -24.18 -19.27
N GLY A 192 -3.87 -24.01 -17.98
CA GLY A 192 -4.19 -22.71 -17.41
C GLY A 192 -5.48 -22.10 -17.96
N GLN A 193 -6.31 -22.86 -18.69
CA GLN A 193 -7.56 -22.38 -19.29
C GLN A 193 -8.66 -22.05 -18.26
N GLY A 194 -8.43 -22.39 -16.99
CA GLY A 194 -9.39 -22.23 -15.91
C GLY A 194 -10.42 -23.36 -15.86
N ALA A 195 -10.99 -23.57 -14.68
CA ALA A 195 -12.13 -24.45 -14.46
C ALA A 195 -12.84 -23.99 -13.18
N PHE A 196 -12.46 -24.57 -12.04
CA PHE A 196 -12.88 -24.09 -10.72
C PHE A 196 -12.12 -22.82 -10.30
N GLY A 197 -10.83 -22.78 -10.63
CA GLY A 197 -9.96 -21.61 -10.43
C GLY A 197 -9.94 -20.71 -11.67
N THR A 198 -9.54 -19.46 -11.46
CA THR A 198 -9.38 -18.44 -12.51
C THR A 198 -8.48 -18.92 -13.66
N LYS A 199 -8.84 -18.55 -14.89
CA LYS A 199 -8.01 -18.75 -16.08
C LYS A 199 -6.69 -17.99 -15.95
N LEU A 200 -5.57 -18.68 -16.17
CA LEU A 200 -4.20 -18.16 -16.12
C LEU A 200 -3.61 -17.89 -17.52
N GLU A 201 -4.11 -18.56 -18.56
CA GLU A 201 -3.73 -18.28 -19.95
C GLU A 201 -4.09 -16.83 -20.33
N GLY A 202 -3.10 -16.08 -20.82
CA GLY A 202 -3.26 -14.68 -21.23
C GLY A 202 -3.68 -13.74 -20.09
N PHE A 203 -3.47 -14.12 -18.84
CA PHE A 203 -3.94 -13.34 -17.70
C PHE A 203 -2.91 -12.26 -17.33
N ASP A 204 -3.16 -11.03 -17.79
CA ASP A 204 -2.25 -9.89 -17.66
C ASP A 204 -1.83 -9.58 -16.21
N ARG A 205 -2.68 -9.88 -15.22
CA ARG A 205 -2.36 -9.71 -13.79
C ARG A 205 -1.18 -10.55 -13.32
N LEU A 206 -0.84 -11.63 -14.03
CA LEU A 206 0.35 -12.42 -13.73
C LEU A 206 1.62 -11.61 -13.92
N ALA A 207 1.61 -10.45 -14.59
CA ALA A 207 2.74 -9.53 -14.69
C ALA A 207 3.23 -9.04 -13.32
N ASN A 208 2.36 -8.93 -12.32
CA ASN A 208 2.72 -8.51 -10.97
C ASN A 208 3.26 -9.71 -10.15
N GLY A 209 4.59 -9.88 -10.15
CA GLY A 209 5.28 -10.99 -9.51
C GLY A 209 5.05 -11.06 -8.00
N PRO A 210 5.25 -9.96 -7.25
CA PRO A 210 4.97 -9.93 -5.81
C PRO A 210 3.52 -10.32 -5.45
N ALA A 211 2.53 -9.82 -6.19
CA ALA A 211 1.13 -10.15 -5.95
C ALA A 211 0.83 -11.63 -6.21
N LEU A 212 1.40 -12.19 -7.29
CA LEU A 212 1.30 -13.62 -7.59
C LEU A 212 1.92 -14.48 -6.49
N LEU A 213 3.13 -14.13 -6.03
CA LEU A 213 3.81 -14.83 -4.95
C LEU A 213 2.99 -14.79 -3.65
N SER A 214 2.48 -13.62 -3.28
CA SER A 214 1.60 -13.46 -2.12
C SER A 214 0.33 -14.32 -2.24
N THR A 215 -0.30 -14.35 -3.42
CA THR A 215 -1.49 -15.17 -3.68
C THR A 215 -1.20 -16.67 -3.55
N ILE A 216 -0.06 -17.15 -4.04
CA ILE A 216 0.34 -18.55 -3.91
C ILE A 216 0.59 -18.91 -2.44
N ILE A 217 1.28 -18.04 -1.70
CA ILE A 217 1.72 -18.32 -0.33
C ILE A 217 0.54 -18.21 0.65
N HIS A 218 -0.22 -17.13 0.58
CA HIS A 218 -1.24 -16.76 1.57
C HIS A 218 -2.67 -17.07 1.13
N GLY A 219 -2.85 -17.48 -0.13
CA GLY A 219 -4.17 -17.72 -0.70
C GLY A 219 -4.88 -16.42 -1.07
N LEU A 220 -6.02 -16.56 -1.75
CA LEU A 220 -6.88 -15.45 -2.14
C LEU A 220 -8.31 -15.96 -2.35
N ASN A 221 -9.28 -15.44 -1.62
CA ASN A 221 -10.67 -15.88 -1.68
C ASN A 221 -10.79 -17.40 -1.47
N SER A 222 -11.28 -18.13 -2.47
CA SER A 222 -11.40 -19.60 -2.43
C SER A 222 -10.11 -20.33 -2.82
N MET A 223 -9.06 -19.62 -3.26
CA MET A 223 -7.75 -20.21 -3.49
C MET A 223 -7.06 -20.46 -2.14
N PRO A 224 -6.71 -21.71 -1.79
CA PRO A 224 -6.09 -22.02 -0.52
C PRO A 224 -4.69 -21.43 -0.41
N ALA A 225 -4.24 -21.15 0.81
CA ALA A 225 -2.86 -20.78 1.10
C ALA A 225 -1.94 -21.98 0.91
N LEU A 226 -0.98 -21.90 -0.01
CA LEU A 226 -0.06 -23.00 -0.34
C LEU A 226 1.35 -22.78 0.21
N GLY A 227 1.58 -21.68 0.95
CA GLY A 227 2.86 -21.37 1.57
C GLY A 227 3.36 -22.49 2.48
N GLY A 228 2.48 -23.13 3.26
CA GLY A 228 2.88 -24.26 4.11
C GLY A 228 3.26 -25.54 3.36
N GLN A 229 2.86 -25.67 2.08
CA GLN A 229 3.03 -26.90 1.29
C GLN A 229 4.29 -26.88 0.41
N PHE A 230 4.71 -25.70 -0.04
CA PHE A 230 5.84 -25.54 -0.94
C PHE A 230 6.95 -24.73 -0.27
N ASN A 231 8.21 -24.95 -0.64
CA ASN A 231 9.32 -24.09 -0.25
C ASN A 231 9.48 -22.89 -1.21
N ASP A 232 10.43 -21.99 -0.95
CA ASP A 232 10.65 -20.79 -1.77
C ASP A 232 11.01 -21.09 -3.22
N GLU A 233 11.81 -22.13 -3.46
CA GLU A 233 12.24 -22.55 -4.79
C GLU A 233 11.05 -23.04 -5.61
N GLN A 234 10.17 -23.84 -5.00
CA GLN A 234 8.96 -24.37 -5.62
C GLN A 234 7.96 -23.26 -5.93
N VAL A 235 7.79 -22.30 -5.02
CA VAL A 235 6.93 -21.14 -5.22
C VAL A 235 7.47 -20.25 -6.36
N ALA A 236 8.77 -19.95 -6.36
CA ALA A 236 9.40 -19.17 -7.43
C ALA A 236 9.30 -19.86 -8.79
N ALA A 237 9.52 -21.18 -8.82
CA ALA A 237 9.43 -21.98 -10.04
C ALA A 237 8.00 -22.00 -10.60
N VAL A 238 6.98 -22.27 -9.79
CA VAL A 238 5.59 -22.32 -10.28
C VAL A 238 5.09 -20.95 -10.70
N ALA A 239 5.46 -19.89 -9.97
CA ALA A 239 5.15 -18.52 -10.35
C ALA A 239 5.82 -18.13 -11.68
N THR A 240 7.09 -18.52 -11.87
CA THR A 240 7.79 -18.32 -13.16
C THR A 240 7.13 -19.09 -14.29
N TYR A 241 6.73 -20.34 -14.04
CA TYR A 241 6.06 -21.17 -15.03
C TYR A 241 4.75 -20.55 -15.53
N VAL A 242 3.85 -20.16 -14.62
CA VAL A 242 2.55 -19.58 -15.04
C VAL A 242 2.71 -18.23 -15.74
N ARG A 243 3.73 -17.45 -15.37
CA ARG A 243 4.07 -16.15 -15.99
C ARG A 243 4.62 -16.25 -17.41
N ASN A 244 5.04 -17.45 -17.83
CA ASN A 244 5.70 -17.68 -19.12
C ASN A 244 5.08 -18.84 -19.90
N SER A 245 3.88 -19.27 -19.52
CA SER A 245 3.10 -20.32 -20.20
C SER A 245 1.88 -19.74 -20.89
N TRP A 246 1.34 -20.46 -21.88
CA TRP A 246 0.05 -20.16 -22.51
C TRP A 246 -0.08 -18.70 -22.99
N GLY A 247 0.95 -18.24 -23.71
CA GLY A 247 1.00 -16.88 -24.25
C GLY A 247 1.49 -15.80 -23.28
N ASN A 248 1.60 -16.09 -21.98
CA ASN A 248 2.17 -15.17 -21.00
C ASN A 248 3.67 -14.98 -21.24
N LYS A 249 4.16 -13.74 -21.04
CA LYS A 249 5.57 -13.36 -21.26
C LYS A 249 6.02 -12.31 -20.25
N PHE A 250 5.93 -12.64 -18.97
CA PHE A 250 6.21 -11.69 -17.89
C PHE A 250 7.58 -11.85 -17.24
N GLY A 251 8.40 -12.80 -17.69
CA GLY A 251 9.70 -13.11 -17.08
C GLY A 251 9.54 -13.88 -15.77
N GLY A 252 10.66 -14.34 -15.20
CA GLY A 252 10.66 -15.13 -13.97
C GLY A 252 10.54 -14.30 -12.70
N VAL A 253 10.46 -15.02 -11.59
CA VAL A 253 10.57 -14.50 -10.23
C VAL A 253 11.64 -15.28 -9.48
N SER A 254 12.40 -14.61 -8.62
CA SER A 254 13.52 -15.23 -7.89
C SER A 254 13.06 -15.96 -6.62
N VAL A 255 13.92 -16.82 -6.10
CA VAL A 255 13.71 -17.50 -4.82
C VAL A 255 13.65 -16.49 -3.67
N GLU A 256 14.41 -15.42 -3.77
CA GLU A 256 14.50 -14.32 -2.82
C GLU A 256 13.20 -13.51 -2.81
N GLN A 257 12.59 -13.31 -3.98
CA GLN A 257 11.26 -12.70 -4.07
C GLN A 257 10.20 -13.61 -3.43
N ALA A 258 10.26 -14.93 -3.63
CA ALA A 258 9.36 -15.88 -2.99
C ALA A 258 9.56 -15.91 -1.46
N LYS A 259 10.81 -15.91 -1.00
CA LYS A 259 11.18 -15.84 0.42
C LYS A 259 10.69 -14.55 1.08
N ALA A 260 10.86 -13.42 0.41
CA ALA A 260 10.39 -12.13 0.90
C ALA A 260 8.85 -12.04 0.95
N ALA A 261 8.15 -12.90 0.20
CA ALA A 261 6.69 -12.96 0.14
C ALA A 261 6.05 -13.82 1.26
N ARG A 262 6.84 -14.51 2.08
CA ARG A 262 6.37 -15.29 3.24
C ARG A 262 6.30 -14.46 4.50
#